data_AF-A0A7X3UFQ3-F1
#
_entry.id   AF-A0A7X3UFQ3-F1
#
_cell.length_a   1.000
_cell.length_b   1.000
_cell.length_c   1.000
_cell.angle_alpha   90.00
_cell.angle_beta   90.00
_cell.angle_gamma   90.00
#
_symmetry.space_group_name_H-M   'P 1'
#
loop_
_entity.id
_entity.type
_entity.pdbx_description
1 polymer ?
#
loop_
_entity_poly.entity_id
_entity_poly.type
_entity_poly.pdbx_seq_one_letter_code
_entity_poly.pdbx_strand_id
1 'polypeptide(L)'
;MASTSIDLVEPRDAAFRRQAVDAWVAIYGFVCPGWGRLPHPAHLTADHPHPRSKGGSEYQPLEVLCRSCNSRKGTRTVPTVPSPSTGPVFSHSLISRRPAT
;
A
#
# COMPACT_ATOMS: atom_id res chain seq x y z
N MET A 1 -37.75 15.30 -4.17
CA MET A 1 -36.35 15.13 -4.60
C MET A 1 -35.55 14.78 -3.37
N ALA A 2 -35.46 13.50 -3.04
CA ALA A 2 -34.74 13.01 -1.86
C ALA A 2 -34.01 11.73 -2.25
N SER A 3 -32.73 11.69 -1.90
CA SER A 3 -32.03 10.59 -1.22
C SER A 3 -32.33 9.18 -1.73
N THR A 4 -31.38 8.37 -2.20
CA THR A 4 -30.28 7.86 -1.38
C THR A 4 -29.45 6.91 -2.26
N SER A 5 -28.24 7.29 -2.69
CA SER A 5 -27.29 6.34 -3.30
C SER A 5 -26.46 5.69 -2.19
N ILE A 6 -27.08 4.79 -1.43
CA ILE A 6 -26.44 4.00 -0.37
C ILE A 6 -26.13 2.61 -0.94
N ASP A 7 -24.84 2.28 -0.88
CA ASP A 7 -24.25 0.94 -0.74
C ASP A 7 -24.30 -0.03 -1.92
N LEU A 8 -23.44 0.20 -2.91
CA LEU A 8 -22.73 -0.89 -3.61
C LEU A 8 -21.31 -1.04 -3.04
N VAL A 9 -21.17 -1.17 -1.72
CA VAL A 9 -19.92 -1.70 -1.15
C VAL A 9 -20.04 -3.22 -1.19
N GLU A 10 -19.86 -3.79 -2.39
CA GLU A 10 -20.06 -5.21 -2.66
C GLU A 10 -19.15 -6.12 -1.82
N PRO A 11 -19.55 -7.38 -1.54
CA PRO A 11 -18.79 -8.37 -0.74
C PRO A 11 -17.33 -8.58 -1.19
N ARG A 12 -17.01 -8.24 -2.45
CA ARG A 12 -15.65 -8.23 -3.00
C ARG A 12 -14.69 -7.35 -2.20
N ASP A 13 -15.15 -6.21 -1.71
CA ASP A 13 -14.36 -5.23 -0.96
C ASP A 13 -14.04 -5.72 0.46
N ALA A 14 -14.98 -6.41 1.11
CA ALA A 14 -14.74 -7.07 2.40
C ALA A 14 -13.75 -8.24 2.27
N ALA A 15 -13.91 -9.09 1.24
CA ALA A 15 -13.00 -10.20 0.97
C ALA A 15 -11.57 -9.71 0.66
N PHE A 16 -11.43 -8.66 -0.14
CA PHE A 16 -10.14 -8.08 -0.49
C PHE A 16 -9.41 -7.51 0.73
N ARG A 17 -10.11 -6.78 1.60
CA ARG A 17 -9.56 -6.31 2.88
C ARG A 17 -9.13 -7.46 3.79
N ARG A 18 -9.95 -8.51 3.86
CA ARG A 18 -9.62 -9.67 4.68
C ARG A 18 -8.36 -10.37 4.17
N GLN A 19 -8.26 -10.57 2.86
CA GLN A 19 -7.09 -11.16 2.21
C GLN A 19 -5.81 -10.38 2.48
N ALA A 20 -5.86 -9.04 2.43
CA ALA A 20 -4.71 -8.20 2.74
C ALA A 20 -4.22 -8.38 4.19
N VAL A 21 -5.15 -8.44 5.16
CA VAL A 21 -4.82 -8.69 6.57
C VAL A 21 -4.27 -10.09 6.76
N ASP A 22 -4.92 -11.11 6.18
CA ASP A 22 -4.50 -12.50 6.33
C ASP A 22 -3.11 -12.73 5.72
N ALA A 23 -2.82 -12.11 4.56
CA ALA A 23 -1.50 -12.14 3.93
C ALA A 23 -0.42 -11.50 4.82
N TRP A 24 -0.72 -10.38 5.47
CA TRP A 24 0.20 -9.75 6.43
C TRP A 24 0.45 -10.64 7.65
N VAL A 25 -0.61 -11.18 8.24
CA VAL A 25 -0.53 -12.05 9.41
C VAL A 25 0.28 -13.31 9.10
N ALA A 26 0.18 -13.87 7.90
CA ALA A 26 0.95 -15.03 7.49
C ALA A 26 2.47 -14.78 7.48
N ILE A 27 2.91 -13.56 7.20
CA ILE A 27 4.34 -13.20 7.07
C ILE A 27 4.89 -12.61 8.38
N TYR A 28 4.15 -11.70 8.99
CA TYR A 28 4.62 -10.87 10.11
C TYR A 28 3.86 -11.11 11.43
N GLY A 29 2.82 -11.95 11.42
CA GLY A 29 1.92 -12.14 12.55
C GLY A 29 1.02 -10.94 12.83
N PHE A 30 0.44 -10.89 14.03
CA PHE A 30 -0.42 -9.79 14.48
C PHE A 30 0.38 -8.55 14.94
N VAL A 31 1.33 -8.13 14.11
CA VAL A 31 2.21 -6.99 14.36
C VAL A 31 1.84 -5.85 13.43
N CYS A 32 1.45 -4.70 14.00
CA CYS A 32 1.25 -3.47 13.26
C CYS A 32 2.61 -2.85 12.93
N PRO A 33 2.86 -2.38 11.70
CA PRO A 33 4.11 -1.69 11.34
C PRO A 33 4.26 -0.34 12.04
N GLY A 34 3.15 0.24 12.51
CA GLY A 34 3.12 1.51 13.22
C GLY A 34 3.01 2.72 12.28
N TRP A 35 2.32 3.76 12.74
CA TRP A 35 2.22 5.05 12.07
C TRP A 35 2.75 6.14 13.01
N GLY A 36 3.92 6.71 12.68
CA GLY A 36 4.62 7.66 13.56
C GLY A 36 5.06 7.07 14.91
N ARG A 37 5.24 5.74 14.97
CA ARG A 37 5.72 4.98 16.13
C ARG A 37 6.32 3.66 15.67
N LEU A 38 7.03 2.99 16.57
CA LEU A 38 7.61 1.67 16.32
C LEU A 38 6.55 0.57 16.09
N PRO A 39 6.91 -0.50 15.36
CA PRO A 39 6.08 -1.69 15.20
C PRO A 39 5.67 -2.29 16.55
N HIS A 40 4.45 -2.81 16.65
CA HIS A 40 3.91 -3.32 17.90
C HIS A 40 2.80 -4.36 17.68
N PRO A 41 2.59 -5.30 18.63
CA PRO A 41 1.48 -6.24 18.58
C PRO A 41 0.13 -5.51 18.65
N ALA A 42 -0.80 -5.81 17.75
CA ALA A 42 -2.13 -5.20 17.73
C ALA A 42 -3.13 -5.95 16.85
N HIS A 43 -4.41 -5.62 16.99
CA HIS A 43 -5.44 -6.01 16.03
C HIS A 43 -5.31 -5.18 14.75
N LEU A 44 -5.29 -5.88 13.61
CA LEU A 44 -4.97 -5.30 12.32
C LEU A 44 -6.23 -4.99 11.51
N THR A 45 -6.14 -3.94 10.71
CA THR A 45 -7.17 -3.49 9.78
C THR A 45 -6.52 -3.19 8.43
N ALA A 46 -7.26 -3.41 7.35
CA ALA A 46 -6.85 -2.98 6.03
C ALA A 46 -7.14 -1.48 5.84
N ASP A 47 -6.17 -0.76 5.30
CA ASP A 47 -6.21 0.66 5.05
C ASP A 47 -5.82 0.99 3.61
N HIS A 48 -6.39 2.05 3.05
CA HIS A 48 -6.04 2.48 1.70
C HIS A 48 -4.85 3.45 1.77
N PRO A 49 -3.72 3.19 1.06
CA PRO A 49 -2.58 4.10 1.04
C PRO A 49 -2.96 5.49 0.51
N HIS A 50 -3.83 5.54 -0.49
CA HIS A 50 -4.53 6.74 -0.93
C HIS A 50 -6.03 6.63 -0.65
N PRO A 51 -6.61 7.53 0.16
CA PRO A 51 -8.03 7.46 0.44
C PRO A 51 -8.84 7.70 -0.84
N ARG A 52 -9.91 6.90 -1.03
CA ARG A 52 -10.84 7.03 -2.18
C ARG A 52 -11.39 8.45 -2.33
N SER A 53 -11.60 9.16 -1.22
CA SER A 53 -12.07 10.55 -1.21
C SER A 53 -11.11 11.55 -1.85
N LYS A 54 -9.86 11.18 -2.10
CA LYS A 54 -8.84 11.99 -2.79
C LYS A 54 -8.50 11.44 -4.18
N GLY A 55 -9.33 10.58 -4.76
CA GLY A 55 -9.10 9.98 -6.07
C GLY A 55 -8.22 8.72 -6.05
N GLY A 56 -8.01 8.11 -4.88
CA GLY A 56 -7.34 6.81 -4.76
C GLY A 56 -8.14 5.70 -5.45
N SER A 57 -7.45 4.83 -6.19
CA SER A 57 -8.10 3.69 -6.86
C SER A 57 -8.58 2.65 -5.86
N GLU A 58 -9.74 2.05 -6.13
CA GLU A 58 -10.33 0.95 -5.37
C GLU A 58 -9.52 -0.35 -5.45
N TYR A 59 -8.63 -0.47 -6.43
CA TYR A 59 -7.78 -1.65 -6.66
C TYR A 59 -6.35 -1.45 -6.15
N GLN A 60 -6.08 -0.38 -5.40
CA GLN A 60 -4.74 -0.16 -4.87
C GLN A 60 -4.40 -1.23 -3.81
N PRO A 61 -3.12 -1.66 -3.74
CA PRO A 61 -2.68 -2.55 -2.68
C PRO A 61 -3.02 -1.95 -1.33
N LEU A 62 -3.77 -2.69 -0.51
CA LEU A 62 -4.14 -2.24 0.81
C LEU A 62 -2.93 -2.33 1.73
N GLU A 63 -2.76 -1.32 2.58
CA GLU A 63 -1.82 -1.35 3.68
C GLU A 63 -2.48 -1.97 4.92
N VAL A 64 -1.66 -2.45 5.86
CA VAL A 64 -2.16 -3.02 7.11
C VAL A 64 -1.71 -2.16 8.28
N LEU A 65 -2.68 -1.63 9.02
CA LEU A 65 -2.47 -0.82 10.22
C LEU A 65 -3.44 -1.25 11.32
N CYS A 66 -3.05 -1.06 12.59
CA CYS A 66 -3.99 -1.20 13.68
C CYS A 66 -4.99 -0.04 13.69
N ARG A 67 -6.16 -0.23 14.33
CA ARG A 67 -7.23 0.78 14.36
C ARG A 67 -6.75 2.15 14.87
N SER A 68 -5.88 2.18 15.87
CA SER A 68 -5.36 3.44 16.43
C SER A 68 -4.37 4.12 15.48
N CYS A 69 -3.46 3.38 14.85
CA CYS A 69 -2.56 3.92 13.83
C CYS A 69 -3.31 4.38 12.58
N ASN A 70 -4.32 3.61 12.14
CA ASN A 70 -5.17 3.96 11.02
C ASN A 70 -5.95 5.27 11.30
N SER A 71 -6.57 5.38 12.48
CA SER A 71 -7.23 6.62 12.91
C SER A 71 -6.27 7.82 12.98
N ARG A 72 -5.02 7.62 13.44
CA ARG A 72 -3.98 8.67 13.45
C ARG A 72 -3.53 9.08 12.05
N LYS A 73 -3.45 8.14 11.10
CA LYS A 73 -3.15 8.42 9.68
C LYS A 73 -4.23 9.31 9.08
N GLY A 74 -5.50 8.92 9.23
CA GLY A 74 -6.65 9.68 8.72
C GLY A 74 -6.62 9.76 7.19
N THR A 75 -6.66 10.97 6.62
CA THR A 75 -6.60 11.16 5.15
C THR A 75 -5.18 11.44 4.65
N ARG A 76 -4.17 11.28 5.50
CA ARG A 76 -2.77 11.45 5.09
C ARG A 76 -2.38 10.26 4.24
N THR A 77 -1.89 10.55 3.05
CA THR A 77 -1.32 9.54 2.18
C THR A 77 0.03 9.14 2.76
N VAL A 78 0.37 7.86 2.72
CA VAL A 78 1.79 7.52 2.68
C VAL A 78 2.38 8.30 1.51
N PRO A 79 3.52 9.01 1.67
CA PRO A 79 4.22 9.50 0.51
C PRO A 79 4.46 8.26 -0.35
N THR A 80 3.79 8.20 -1.49
CA THR A 80 4.05 7.16 -2.49
C THR A 80 5.49 7.38 -2.85
N VAL A 81 6.37 6.54 -2.30
CA VAL A 81 7.65 6.31 -2.93
C VAL A 81 7.25 5.90 -4.35
N PRO A 82 7.52 6.72 -5.39
CA PRO A 82 7.20 6.27 -6.74
C PRO A 82 7.89 4.91 -6.86
N SER A 83 7.08 3.88 -7.14
CA SER A 83 7.58 2.60 -7.65
C SER A 83 8.74 2.91 -8.60
N PRO A 84 9.88 2.22 -8.56
CA PRO A 84 11.05 2.58 -9.37
C PRO A 84 10.67 2.47 -10.85
N SER A 85 10.10 3.54 -11.39
CA SER A 85 9.85 3.74 -12.80
C SER A 85 11.24 3.91 -13.37
N THR A 86 11.74 2.81 -13.92
CA THR A 86 12.46 2.79 -15.18
C THR A 86 13.26 4.07 -15.42
N GLY A 87 14.31 4.25 -14.63
CA GLY A 87 15.44 5.04 -15.12
C GLY A 87 15.96 4.32 -16.37
N PRO A 88 16.44 5.04 -17.40
CA PRO A 88 17.07 4.37 -18.51
C PRO A 88 18.26 3.58 -17.94
N VAL A 89 18.25 2.27 -18.11
CA VAL A 89 19.47 1.47 -17.93
C VAL A 89 20.49 2.05 -18.90
N PHE A 90 21.50 2.76 -18.38
CA PHE A 90 22.67 3.12 -19.16
C PHE A 90 23.39 1.82 -19.49
N SER A 91 23.01 1.18 -20.61
CA SER A 91 23.85 0.20 -21.28
C SER A 91 25.11 0.90 -21.75
N HIS A 92 26.15 0.93 -20.91
CA HIS A 92 27.49 1.15 -21.42
C HIS A 92 27.93 -0.13 -22.13
N SER A 93 27.61 -0.16 -23.43
CA SER A 93 28.19 -1.06 -24.41
C SER A 93 29.72 -1.07 -24.30
N LEU A 94 30.24 -2.28 -24.15
CA LEU A 94 31.58 -2.77 -24.46
C LEU A 94 32.46 -1.82 -25.29
N ILE A 95 33.39 -1.11 -24.66
CA ILE A 95 34.61 -0.67 -25.34
C ILE A 95 35.62 -1.81 -25.23
N SER A 96 35.62 -2.62 -26.28
CA SER A 96 36.64 -3.59 -26.61
C SER A 96 37.99 -2.87 -26.75
N ARG A 97 38.84 -2.93 -25.72
CA ARG A 97 40.24 -2.48 -25.82
C ARG A 97 41.06 -3.62 -26.42
N ARG A 98 41.31 -3.52 -27.73
CA ARG A 98 42.42 -4.22 -28.39
C ARG A 98 43.74 -3.74 -27.78
N PRO A 99 44.67 -4.62 -27.38
CA PRO A 99 46.06 -4.22 -27.26
C PRO A 99 46.71 -4.22 -28.67
N ALA A 100 47.36 -3.10 -29.00
CA ALA A 100 48.57 -3.12 -29.81
C ALA A 100 49.60 -3.95 -29.02
N THR A 101 50.37 -4.86 -29.61
CA THR A 101 51.37 -4.65 -30.67
C THR A 101 51.78 -6.03 -31.18
#